data_AF-A0A2D5CNV1-F1
#
_entry.id   AF-A0A2D5CNV1-F1
#
_cell.length_a   1.000
_cell.length_b   1.000
_cell.length_c   1.000
_cell.angle_alpha   90.00
_cell.angle_beta   90.00
_cell.angle_gamma   90.00
#
_symmetry.space_group_name_H-M   'P 1'
#
loop_
_entity.id
_entity.type
_entity.pdbx_description
1 polymer ?
#
loop_
_entity_poly.entity_id
_entity_poly.type
_entity_poly.pdbx_seq_one_letter_code
_entity_poly.pdbx_strand_id
1 'polypeptide(L)'
;MTEKTLIDLAHSAMERAPEDPTLRLQFYEKLAASELFLLITEEVTGDSVSPEVFDLSDSRFVLVFDREERLVQFTGRVAPYASLSGRIIAAMLAGQGIGLGVNLDVAPSSILIPADAVDWLANTLQAAPEQLETRLQEFSAPRGLPEILLTALDGKLASATGLARTAYLVGV
;
A
#
# COMPACT_ATOMS: atom_id res chain seq x y z
N MET A 1 20.23 -7.13 11.39
CA MET A 1 18.80 -6.84 11.62
C MET A 1 18.33 -6.05 10.43
N THR A 2 17.47 -6.62 9.60
CA THR A 2 16.90 -5.91 8.45
C THR A 2 16.15 -4.68 8.97
N GLU A 3 16.40 -3.52 8.37
CA GLU A 3 15.72 -2.27 8.71
C GLU A 3 14.20 -2.44 8.57
N LYS A 4 13.41 -1.93 9.52
CA LYS A 4 11.95 -2.03 9.48
C LYS A 4 11.39 -1.21 8.32
N THR A 5 10.47 -1.77 7.56
CA THR A 5 9.76 -1.05 6.49
C THR A 5 8.63 -0.19 7.05
N LEU A 6 8.10 0.72 6.22
CA LEU A 6 6.90 1.50 6.58
C LEU A 6 5.70 0.59 6.86
N ILE A 7 5.58 -0.53 6.13
CA ILE A 7 4.55 -1.54 6.35
C ILE A 7 4.76 -2.24 7.70
N ASP A 8 6.00 -2.60 8.07
CA ASP A 8 6.29 -3.18 9.39
C ASP A 8 5.90 -2.24 10.54
N LEU A 9 6.19 -0.95 10.39
CA LEU A 9 5.87 0.06 11.40
C LEU A 9 4.36 0.26 11.53
N ALA A 10 3.65 0.40 10.40
CA ALA A 10 2.21 0.59 10.38
C ALA A 10 1.45 -0.65 10.88
N HIS A 11 1.87 -1.85 10.48
CA HIS A 11 1.31 -3.11 10.96
C HIS A 11 1.47 -3.22 12.47
N SER A 12 2.68 -2.97 12.97
CA SER A 12 2.98 -3.03 14.40
C SER A 12 2.20 -1.99 15.22
N ALA A 13 1.88 -0.82 14.65
CA ALA A 13 1.02 0.17 15.31
C ALA A 13 -0.44 -0.31 15.36
N MET A 14 -0.96 -0.82 14.23
CA MET A 14 -2.31 -1.39 14.14
C MET A 14 -2.51 -2.57 15.10
N GLU A 15 -1.54 -3.48 15.24
CA GLU A 15 -1.62 -4.62 16.16
C GLU A 15 -1.64 -4.21 17.64
N ARG A 16 -1.00 -3.09 17.99
CA ARG A 16 -0.96 -2.61 19.39
C ARG A 16 -2.26 -1.95 19.85
N ALA A 17 -3.10 -1.51 18.92
CA ALA A 17 -4.38 -0.87 19.21
C ALA A 17 -5.43 -1.31 18.15
N PRO A 18 -5.84 -2.59 18.18
CA PRO A 18 -6.70 -3.18 17.15
C PRO A 18 -8.10 -2.55 17.06
N GLU A 19 -8.55 -1.91 18.14
CA GLU A 19 -9.80 -1.15 18.22
C GLU A 19 -9.73 0.26 17.62
N ASP A 20 -8.55 0.78 17.27
CA ASP A 20 -8.42 2.11 16.65
C ASP A 20 -8.62 2.02 15.12
N PRO A 21 -9.76 2.49 14.58
CA PRO A 21 -10.02 2.44 13.15
C PRO A 21 -9.07 3.32 12.34
N THR A 22 -8.46 4.34 12.95
CA THR A 22 -7.51 5.25 12.29
C THR A 22 -6.21 4.53 11.94
N LEU A 23 -5.68 3.73 12.87
CA LEU A 23 -4.45 2.98 12.66
C LEU A 23 -4.64 1.88 11.61
N ARG A 24 -5.83 1.25 11.59
CA ARG A 24 -6.20 0.30 10.56
C ARG A 24 -6.23 0.96 9.18
N LEU A 25 -6.85 2.14 9.05
CA LEU A 25 -6.86 2.89 7.80
C LEU A 25 -5.45 3.30 7.36
N GLN A 26 -4.60 3.75 8.29
CA GLN A 26 -3.21 4.09 8.01
C GLN A 26 -2.40 2.89 7.50
N PHE A 27 -2.60 1.69 8.06
CA PHE A 27 -1.97 0.47 7.55
C PHE A 27 -2.33 0.22 6.08
N TYR A 28 -3.63 0.25 5.75
CA TYR A 28 -4.09 0.07 4.37
C TYR A 28 -3.60 1.17 3.43
N GLU A 29 -3.50 2.43 3.90
CA GLU A 29 -2.91 3.53 3.12
C GLU A 29 -1.44 3.26 2.79
N LYS A 30 -0.65 2.82 3.78
CA LYS A 30 0.77 2.48 3.57
C LYS A 30 0.92 1.30 2.62
N LEU A 31 0.15 0.23 2.81
CA LEU A 31 0.15 -0.93 1.93
C LEU A 31 -0.15 -0.53 0.47
N ALA A 32 -1.19 0.29 0.27
CA ALA A 32 -1.59 0.76 -1.05
C ALA A 32 -0.57 1.68 -1.72
N ALA A 33 0.13 2.50 -0.94
CA ALA A 33 1.12 3.46 -1.41
C ALA A 33 2.51 2.84 -1.63
N SER A 34 2.78 1.67 -1.05
CA SER A 34 4.05 0.97 -1.20
C SER A 34 4.15 0.25 -2.54
N GLU A 35 5.38 0.20 -3.07
CA GLU A 35 5.77 -0.76 -4.09
C GLU A 35 5.85 -2.15 -3.46
N LEU A 36 5.23 -3.13 -4.11
CA LEU A 36 5.14 -4.51 -3.65
C LEU A 36 5.58 -5.45 -4.77
N PHE A 37 6.27 -6.51 -4.37
CA PHE A 37 6.72 -7.62 -5.19
C PHE A 37 5.66 -8.72 -5.14
N LEU A 38 4.82 -8.75 -6.16
CA LEU A 38 3.78 -9.77 -6.34
C LEU A 38 4.40 -11.03 -6.95
N LEU A 39 4.20 -12.19 -6.33
CA LEU A 39 4.59 -13.47 -6.88
C LEU A 39 3.72 -13.82 -8.10
N ILE A 40 4.36 -14.17 -9.22
CA ILE A 40 3.69 -14.47 -10.50
C ILE A 40 4.11 -15.83 -11.02
N THR A 41 3.31 -16.44 -11.89
CA THR A 41 3.60 -17.79 -12.43
C THR A 41 4.66 -17.78 -13.53
N GLU A 42 4.79 -16.67 -14.26
CA GLU A 42 5.66 -16.50 -15.42
C GLU A 42 6.13 -15.04 -15.53
N GLU A 43 7.26 -14.80 -16.20
CA GLU A 43 7.74 -13.43 -16.42
C GLU A 43 6.68 -12.60 -17.17
N VAL A 44 6.56 -11.32 -16.78
CA VAL A 44 5.62 -10.38 -17.39
C VAL A 44 5.94 -10.23 -18.87
N THR A 45 5.00 -10.63 -19.74
CA THR A 45 5.11 -10.44 -21.20
C THR A 45 4.11 -9.39 -21.66
N GLY A 46 4.62 -8.24 -22.11
CA GLY A 46 3.79 -7.09 -22.46
C GLY A 46 3.11 -6.50 -21.22
N ASP A 47 1.79 -6.27 -21.30
CA ASP A 47 1.00 -5.65 -20.22
C ASP A 47 0.25 -6.67 -19.33
N SER A 48 0.50 -7.97 -19.51
CA SER A 48 -0.21 -9.03 -18.77
C SER A 48 0.61 -9.52 -17.59
N VAL A 49 0.01 -9.43 -16.40
CA VAL A 49 0.55 -9.99 -15.15
C VAL A 49 -0.28 -11.20 -14.78
N SER A 50 0.36 -12.34 -14.53
CA SER A 50 -0.28 -13.61 -14.15
C SER A 50 0.05 -13.95 -12.68
N PRO A 51 -0.74 -13.49 -11.69
CA PRO A 51 -0.45 -13.73 -10.27
C PRO A 51 -0.45 -15.22 -9.93
N GLU A 52 0.47 -15.65 -9.07
CA GLU A 52 0.43 -17.00 -8.52
C GLU A 52 -0.63 -17.05 -7.40
N VAL A 53 -1.70 -17.81 -7.64
CA VAL A 53 -2.85 -17.94 -6.73
C VAL A 53 -2.71 -19.21 -5.90
N PHE A 54 -2.87 -19.05 -4.59
CA PHE A 54 -2.83 -20.13 -3.61
C PHE A 54 -4.22 -20.36 -3.02
N ASP A 55 -4.67 -21.61 -3.01
CA ASP A 55 -5.89 -22.03 -2.33
C ASP A 55 -5.61 -22.34 -0.86
N LEU A 56 -6.31 -21.67 0.05
CA LEU A 56 -6.29 -21.91 1.49
C LEU A 56 -7.70 -22.21 1.98
N SER A 57 -8.01 -23.50 2.09
CA SER A 57 -9.36 -24.00 2.42
C SER A 57 -10.39 -23.44 1.43
N ASP A 58 -11.30 -22.58 1.89
CA ASP A 58 -12.37 -21.99 1.06
C ASP A 58 -12.01 -20.59 0.48
N SER A 59 -10.76 -20.15 0.68
CA SER A 59 -10.29 -18.81 0.30
C SER A 59 -9.09 -18.88 -0.64
N ARG A 60 -8.96 -17.89 -1.52
CA ARG A 60 -7.84 -17.76 -2.46
C ARG A 60 -7.01 -16.54 -2.13
N PHE A 61 -5.69 -16.66 -2.24
CA PHE A 61 -4.75 -15.57 -1.95
C PHE A 61 -3.67 -15.47 -3.02
N VAL A 62 -3.21 -14.26 -3.28
CA VAL A 62 -1.90 -14.04 -3.92
C VAL A 62 -0.91 -13.52 -2.88
N LEU A 63 0.38 -13.72 -3.14
CA LEU A 63 1.42 -13.37 -2.18
C LEU A 63 2.18 -12.11 -2.63
N VAL A 64 2.30 -11.16 -1.72
CA VAL A 64 2.99 -9.89 -1.94
C VAL A 64 4.01 -9.63 -0.85
N PHE A 65 5.15 -9.08 -1.25
CA PHE A 65 6.23 -8.74 -0.34
C PHE A 65 6.63 -7.28 -0.52
N ASP A 66 7.07 -6.62 0.53
CA ASP A 66 7.55 -5.23 0.44
C ASP A 66 9.05 -5.13 0.12
N ARG A 67 9.73 -6.28 0.00
CA ARG A 67 11.13 -6.42 -0.41
C ARG A 67 11.34 -7.69 -1.21
N GLU A 68 12.23 -7.62 -2.20
CA GLU A 68 12.62 -8.79 -2.99
C GLU A 68 13.28 -9.88 -2.11
N GLU A 69 14.11 -9.48 -1.14
CA GLU A 69 14.77 -10.46 -0.27
C GLU A 69 13.77 -11.27 0.57
N ARG A 70 12.63 -10.66 0.94
CA ARG A 70 11.54 -11.32 1.67
C ARG A 70 10.82 -12.32 0.78
N LEU A 71 10.59 -11.98 -0.49
CA LEU A 71 10.02 -12.90 -1.48
C LEU A 71 10.93 -14.12 -1.67
N VAL A 72 12.23 -13.90 -1.92
CA VAL A 72 13.21 -14.98 -2.11
C VAL A 72 13.34 -15.84 -0.86
N GLN A 73 13.31 -15.23 0.34
CA GLN A 73 13.32 -15.96 1.60
C GLN A 73 12.09 -16.87 1.75
N PHE A 74 10.90 -16.39 1.35
CA PHE A 74 9.66 -17.17 1.41
C PHE A 74 9.66 -18.34 0.42
N THR A 75 10.02 -18.08 -0.83
CA THR A 75 10.01 -19.10 -1.90
C THR A 75 11.19 -20.07 -1.82
N GLY A 76 12.25 -19.70 -1.10
CA GLY A 76 13.52 -20.44 -1.01
C GLY A 76 14.32 -20.44 -2.32
N ARG A 77 13.92 -19.64 -3.32
CA ARG A 77 14.54 -19.58 -4.65
C ARG A 77 14.34 -18.21 -5.29
N VAL A 78 15.09 -17.93 -6.36
CA VAL A 78 14.72 -16.82 -7.26
C VAL A 78 13.43 -17.23 -7.97
N ALA A 79 12.37 -16.45 -7.76
CA ALA A 79 11.06 -16.66 -8.36
C ALA A 79 10.65 -15.41 -9.15
N PRO A 80 9.90 -15.57 -10.26
CA PRO A 80 9.44 -14.43 -11.03
C PRO A 80 8.45 -13.59 -10.20
N TYR A 81 8.56 -12.27 -10.33
CA TYR A 81 7.70 -11.32 -9.63
C TYR A 81 7.34 -10.14 -10.51
N ALA A 82 6.23 -9.48 -10.20
CA ALA A 82 5.87 -8.17 -10.74
C ALA A 82 6.02 -7.10 -9.66
N SER A 83 6.74 -6.01 -9.96
CA SER A 83 6.83 -4.84 -9.07
C SER A 83 5.68 -3.89 -9.38
N LEU A 84 4.70 -3.80 -8.47
CA LEU A 84 3.49 -3.00 -8.65
C LEU A 84 3.16 -2.26 -7.36
N SER A 85 2.53 -1.10 -7.47
CA SER A 85 1.96 -0.46 -6.27
C SER A 85 0.84 -1.31 -5.68
N GLY A 86 0.70 -1.30 -4.36
CA GLY A 86 -0.43 -1.99 -3.69
C GLY A 86 -1.80 -1.55 -4.21
N ARG A 87 -1.93 -0.30 -4.67
CA ARG A 87 -3.14 0.20 -5.34
C ARG A 87 -3.44 -0.54 -6.64
N ILE A 88 -2.43 -0.75 -7.49
CA ILE A 88 -2.60 -1.48 -8.76
C ILE A 88 -2.98 -2.93 -8.47
N ILE A 89 -2.32 -3.56 -7.49
CA ILE A 89 -2.62 -4.94 -7.09
C ILE A 89 -4.06 -5.06 -6.57
N ALA A 90 -4.49 -4.15 -5.69
CA ALA A 90 -5.87 -4.15 -5.18
C ALA A 90 -6.90 -3.96 -6.31
N ALA A 91 -6.66 -3.01 -7.22
CA ALA A 91 -7.53 -2.79 -8.38
C ALA A 91 -7.57 -4.00 -9.32
N MET A 92 -6.44 -4.67 -9.52
CA MET A 92 -6.33 -5.88 -10.33
C MET A 92 -7.16 -7.02 -9.73
N LEU A 93 -7.13 -7.22 -8.41
CA LEU A 93 -7.81 -8.34 -7.73
C LEU A 93 -9.29 -8.05 -7.40
N ALA A 94 -9.73 -6.81 -7.53
CA ALA A 94 -11.07 -6.38 -7.14
C ALA A 94 -12.17 -7.21 -7.83
N GLY A 95 -13.13 -7.69 -7.05
CA GLY A 95 -14.27 -8.49 -7.50
C GLY A 95 -13.93 -9.93 -7.88
N GLN A 96 -12.67 -10.37 -7.73
CA GLN A 96 -12.26 -11.73 -8.08
C GLN A 96 -12.41 -12.72 -6.92
N GLY A 97 -12.71 -12.25 -5.70
CA GLY A 97 -12.77 -13.12 -4.51
C GLY A 97 -11.39 -13.68 -4.15
N ILE A 98 -10.34 -12.86 -4.29
CA ILE A 98 -8.95 -13.21 -4.00
C ILE A 98 -8.39 -12.21 -2.97
N GLY A 99 -7.85 -12.72 -1.87
CA GLY A 99 -7.18 -11.95 -0.82
C GLY A 99 -5.69 -11.73 -1.06
N LEU A 100 -5.02 -11.06 -0.12
CA LEU A 100 -3.58 -10.82 -0.12
C LEU A 100 -2.90 -11.51 1.07
N GLY A 101 -1.87 -12.30 0.82
CA GLY A 101 -0.88 -12.70 1.82
C GLY A 101 0.30 -11.74 1.79
N VAL A 102 0.42 -10.90 2.81
CA VAL A 102 1.48 -9.88 2.89
C VAL A 102 2.61 -10.41 3.76
N ASN A 103 3.84 -10.47 3.21
CA ASN A 103 5.07 -10.82 3.92
C ASN A 103 5.01 -12.09 4.80
N LEU A 104 4.26 -13.11 4.36
CA LEU A 104 4.00 -14.31 5.15
C LEU A 104 5.29 -15.00 5.61
N ASP A 105 5.37 -15.31 6.91
CA ASP A 105 6.48 -16.03 7.57
C ASP A 105 7.88 -15.41 7.47
N VAL A 106 8.03 -14.24 6.85
CA VAL A 106 9.33 -13.59 6.61
C VAL A 106 9.45 -12.19 7.22
N ALA A 107 8.37 -11.62 7.75
CA ALA A 107 8.37 -10.30 8.38
C ALA A 107 7.39 -10.17 9.55
N PRO A 108 7.58 -9.18 10.45
CA PRO A 108 6.60 -8.85 11.48
C PRO A 108 5.28 -8.29 10.92
N SER A 109 5.25 -7.90 9.64
CA SER A 109 4.05 -7.50 8.90
C SER A 109 3.36 -8.68 8.20
N SER A 110 3.59 -9.90 8.66
CA SER A 110 2.94 -11.11 8.15
C SER A 110 1.44 -11.09 8.46
N ILE A 111 0.60 -10.88 7.43
CA ILE A 111 -0.86 -10.81 7.58
C ILE A 111 -1.60 -11.34 6.35
N LEU A 112 -2.73 -12.00 6.58
CA LEU A 112 -3.72 -12.34 5.56
C LEU A 112 -4.81 -11.27 5.51
N ILE A 113 -4.99 -10.65 4.35
CA ILE A 113 -6.04 -9.68 4.08
C ILE A 113 -7.11 -10.38 3.23
N PRO A 114 -8.35 -10.51 3.73
CA PRO A 114 -9.41 -11.21 3.02
C PRO A 114 -9.88 -10.44 1.78
N ALA A 115 -10.53 -11.15 0.86
CA ALA A 115 -10.92 -10.60 -0.45
C ALA A 115 -11.87 -9.39 -0.34
N ASP A 116 -12.78 -9.39 0.63
CA ASP A 116 -13.68 -8.26 0.91
C ASP A 116 -12.93 -7.00 1.33
N ALA A 117 -11.85 -7.14 2.11
CA ALA A 117 -10.97 -6.04 2.46
C ALA A 117 -10.15 -5.53 1.26
N VAL A 118 -9.76 -6.42 0.34
CA VAL A 118 -9.10 -6.03 -0.93
C VAL A 118 -10.07 -5.25 -1.81
N ASP A 119 -11.30 -5.71 -1.95
CA ASP A 119 -12.36 -5.03 -2.72
C ASP A 119 -12.66 -3.65 -2.12
N TRP A 120 -12.78 -3.58 -0.79
CA TRP A 120 -12.94 -2.31 -0.08
C TRP A 120 -11.76 -1.36 -0.33
N LEU A 121 -10.52 -1.86 -0.29
CA LEU A 121 -9.32 -1.07 -0.54
C LEU A 121 -9.32 -0.51 -1.96
N ALA A 122 -9.64 -1.34 -2.96
CA ALA A 122 -9.74 -0.93 -4.35
C ALA A 122 -10.78 0.18 -4.54
N ASN A 123 -11.99 0.01 -3.96
CA ASN A 123 -13.06 1.00 -4.04
C ASN A 123 -12.70 2.32 -3.32
N THR A 124 -12.05 2.24 -2.15
CA THR A 124 -11.64 3.43 -1.39
C THR A 124 -10.57 4.22 -2.13
N LEU A 125 -9.69 3.55 -2.88
CA LEU A 125 -8.61 4.17 -3.64
C LEU A 125 -9.01 4.62 -5.06
N GLN A 126 -10.17 4.16 -5.58
CA GLN A 126 -10.70 4.56 -6.88
C GLN A 126 -11.19 6.01 -6.91
N ALA A 127 -11.45 6.63 -5.75
CA ALA A 127 -11.73 8.06 -5.67
C ALA A 127 -10.48 8.86 -6.11
N ALA A 128 -10.37 9.12 -7.40
CA ALA A 128 -9.34 9.99 -7.94
C ALA A 128 -9.51 11.39 -7.32
N PRO A 129 -8.42 12.08 -6.94
CA PRO A 129 -8.51 13.46 -6.52
C PRO A 129 -9.22 14.26 -7.62
N GLU A 130 -10.26 14.99 -7.26
CA GLU A 130 -10.92 15.89 -8.19
C GLU A 130 -9.93 17.01 -8.53
N GLN A 131 -9.52 17.09 -9.81
CA GLN A 131 -8.62 18.14 -10.26
C GLN A 131 -9.39 19.46 -10.30
N LEU A 132 -9.26 20.25 -9.24
CA LEU A 132 -9.85 21.57 -9.15
C LEU A 132 -8.87 22.61 -9.69
N GLU A 133 -9.10 23.11 -10.90
CA GLU A 133 -8.42 24.30 -11.40
C GLU A 133 -9.09 25.55 -10.85
N THR A 134 -8.52 26.12 -9.79
CA THR A 134 -8.96 27.39 -9.21
C THR A 134 -7.90 28.48 -9.43
N ARG A 135 -8.35 29.69 -9.79
CA ARG A 135 -7.47 30.86 -9.91
C ARG A 135 -7.34 31.52 -8.53
N LEU A 136 -6.27 31.18 -7.81
CA LEU A 136 -5.94 31.75 -6.51
C LEU A 136 -5.61 33.24 -6.66
N GLN A 137 -6.21 34.09 -5.82
CA GLN A 137 -6.03 35.55 -5.86
C GLN A 137 -5.04 36.06 -4.81
N GLU A 138 -4.99 35.42 -3.63
CA GLU A 138 -4.09 35.78 -2.53
C GLU A 138 -3.71 34.51 -1.75
N PHE A 139 -2.54 34.56 -1.10
CA PHE A 139 -2.10 33.53 -0.16
C PHE A 139 -2.05 34.10 1.25
N SER A 140 -2.53 33.34 2.22
CA SER A 140 -2.40 33.66 3.65
C SER A 140 -1.63 32.57 4.39
N ALA A 141 -1.13 32.90 5.59
CA ALA A 141 -0.53 31.90 6.45
C ALA A 141 -1.58 30.87 6.88
N PRO A 142 -1.32 29.55 6.76
CA PRO A 142 -2.27 28.54 7.20
C PRO A 142 -2.46 28.64 8.72
N ARG A 143 -3.71 28.62 9.18
CA ARG A 143 -4.06 28.72 10.61
C ARG A 143 -4.99 27.57 11.03
N GLY A 144 -4.85 27.12 12.27
CA GLY A 144 -5.76 26.14 12.88
C GLY A 144 -5.62 24.71 12.35
N LEU A 145 -4.48 24.36 11.77
CA LEU A 145 -4.26 23.01 11.25
C LEU A 145 -4.03 22.01 12.38
N PRO A 146 -4.70 20.84 12.37
CA PRO A 146 -4.43 19.76 13.31
C PRO A 146 -3.00 19.22 13.15
N GLU A 147 -2.33 18.90 14.27
CA GLU A 147 -0.96 18.34 14.25
C GLU A 147 -0.86 17.03 13.46
N ILE A 148 -1.91 16.20 13.53
CA ILE A 148 -1.99 14.94 12.79
C ILE A 148 -1.94 15.16 11.28
N LEU A 149 -2.49 16.26 10.78
CA LEU A 149 -2.44 16.60 9.36
C LEU A 149 -1.03 17.00 8.95
N LEU A 150 -0.33 17.78 9.77
CA LEU A 150 1.05 18.19 9.50
C LEU A 150 1.98 16.97 9.44
N THR A 151 1.84 16.05 10.40
CA THR A 151 2.63 14.82 10.44
C THR A 151 2.33 13.92 9.23
N ALA A 152 1.06 13.79 8.84
CA ALA A 152 0.68 13.02 7.66
C ALA A 152 1.21 13.63 6.35
N LEU A 153 1.15 14.97 6.23
CA LEU A 153 1.68 15.69 5.07
C LEU A 153 3.19 15.54 4.96
N ASP A 154 3.92 15.67 6.07
CA ASP A 154 5.38 15.51 6.09
C ASP A 154 5.79 14.13 5.56
N GLY A 155 5.21 13.06 6.11
CA GLY A 155 5.48 11.70 5.64
C GLY A 155 5.08 11.46 4.18
N LYS A 156 3.97 12.06 3.71
CA LYS A 156 3.52 11.90 2.32
C LYS A 156 4.44 12.63 1.34
N LEU A 157 4.82 13.86 1.65
CA LEU A 157 5.69 14.67 0.81
C LEU A 157 7.11 14.10 0.75
N ALA A 158 7.62 13.54 1.86
CA ALA A 158 8.90 12.82 1.87
C ALA A 158 8.92 11.63 0.91
N SER A 159 7.79 10.91 0.76
CA SER A 159 7.65 9.82 -0.20
C SER A 159 7.47 10.26 -1.65
N ALA A 160 7.17 11.53 -1.90
CA ALA A 160 6.88 12.10 -3.23
C ALA A 160 8.16 12.59 -3.97
N THR A 161 9.31 11.96 -3.71
CA THR A 161 10.59 12.36 -4.29
C THR A 161 10.51 12.37 -5.82
N GLY A 162 10.90 13.48 -6.45
CA GLY A 162 10.90 13.64 -7.92
C GLY A 162 9.59 14.12 -8.54
N LEU A 163 8.50 14.25 -7.76
CA LEU A 163 7.20 14.71 -8.28
C LEU A 163 7.04 16.24 -8.29
N ALA A 164 7.72 16.94 -7.37
CA ALA A 164 7.69 18.40 -7.29
C ALA A 164 9.04 18.94 -6.79
N ARG A 165 9.41 20.14 -7.24
CA ARG A 165 10.64 20.82 -6.76
C ARG A 165 10.47 21.39 -5.36
N THR A 166 9.27 21.87 -5.04
CA THR A 166 8.89 22.44 -3.75
C THR A 166 7.40 22.23 -3.51
N ALA A 167 7.01 22.18 -2.25
CA ALA A 167 5.62 22.18 -1.80
C ALA A 167 5.44 23.26 -0.73
N TYR A 168 4.32 23.98 -0.79
CA TYR A 168 3.97 25.02 0.19
C TYR A 168 2.58 24.74 0.74
N LEU A 169 2.43 24.87 2.06
CA LEU A 169 1.14 24.84 2.73
C LEU A 169 0.70 26.27 3.01
N VAL A 170 -0.43 26.67 2.41
CA VAL A 170 -0.96 28.04 2.46
C VAL A 170 -2.45 28.02 2.78
N GLY A 171 -2.95 29.09 3.39
CA GLY A 171 -4.39 29.40 3.36
C GLY A 171 -4.76 30.08 2.05
N VAL A 172 -5.93 29.78 1.53
CA VAL A 172 -6.53 30.38 0.32
C VAL A 172 -7.86 31.04 0.63
#